data_AF-A0A497TF09-F1
#
_entry.id   AF-A0A497TF09-F1
#
_cell.length_a   1.000
_cell.length_b   1.000
_cell.length_c   1.000
_cell.angle_alpha   90.00
_cell.angle_beta   90.00
_cell.angle_gamma   90.00
#
_symmetry.space_group_name_H-M   'P 1'
#
loop_
_entity.id
_entity.type
_entity.pdbx_description
1 polymer ?
#
loop_
_entity_poly.entity_id
_entity_poly.type
_entity_poly.pdbx_seq_one_letter_code
_entity_poly.pdbx_strand_id
1 'polypeptide(L)'
;SLNKPYTTICRELENKKIDTEKFFFIDAVSQKIESDKEHVLYVSSPRALTELSITINKVLEIGSVQVVVFDSLSTLLVYEGSMTVIKFVHSIISTIRNMKAKAVFTCLKEDISSDLIKDLNMFADDLIELE
;
A
#
# COMPACT_ATOMS: atom_id res chain seq x y z
N SER A 1 1.08 4.73 0.16
CA SER A 1 0.27 5.43 -0.84
C SER A 1 1.08 5.64 -2.10
N LEU A 2 0.49 5.33 -3.25
CA LEU A 2 1.11 5.42 -4.58
C LEU A 2 0.52 6.54 -5.45
N ASN A 3 -0.62 7.13 -5.05
CA ASN A 3 -1.35 8.14 -5.83
C ASN A 3 -1.59 9.46 -5.08
N LYS A 4 -1.53 9.47 -3.74
CA LYS A 4 -1.69 10.66 -2.91
C LYS A 4 -0.52 10.87 -1.94
N PRO A 5 0.02 12.09 -1.81
CA PRO A 5 0.97 12.45 -0.75
C PRO A 5 0.42 12.15 0.65
N TYR A 6 1.28 11.72 1.58
CA TYR A 6 0.88 11.44 2.96
C TYR A 6 0.25 12.67 3.63
N THR A 7 0.74 13.87 3.34
CA THR A 7 0.19 15.13 3.90
C THR A 7 -1.28 15.33 3.54
N THR A 8 -1.67 14.92 2.34
CA THR A 8 -3.07 14.99 1.89
C THR A 8 -3.92 14.00 2.66
N ILE A 9 -3.44 12.75 2.80
CA ILE A 9 -4.14 11.70 3.56
C ILE A 9 -4.26 12.09 5.04
N CYS A 10 -3.19 12.56 5.68
CA CYS A 10 -3.20 13.03 7.07
C CYS A 10 -4.25 14.12 7.26
N ARG A 11 -4.29 15.14 6.39
CA ARG A 11 -5.29 16.20 6.47
C ARG A 11 -6.72 15.67 6.30
N GLU A 12 -6.95 14.73 5.39
CA GLU A 12 -8.26 14.07 5.20
C GLU A 12 -8.67 13.28 6.46
N LEU A 13 -7.74 12.59 7.12
CA LEU A 13 -7.97 11.85 8.37
C LEU A 13 -8.24 12.80 9.55
N GLU A 14 -7.43 13.85 9.72
CA GLU A 14 -7.58 14.87 10.77
C GLU A 14 -8.93 15.59 10.67
N ASN A 15 -9.37 15.94 9.44
CA ASN A 15 -10.69 16.54 9.20
C ASN A 15 -11.85 15.62 9.65
N LYS A 16 -11.63 14.29 9.62
CA LYS A 16 -12.56 13.27 10.12
C LYS A 16 -12.36 12.96 11.60
N LYS A 17 -11.51 13.72 12.30
CA LYS A 17 -11.13 13.54 13.72
C LYS A 17 -10.50 12.17 13.99
N ILE A 18 -9.78 11.63 13.01
CA ILE A 18 -9.01 10.40 13.14
C ILE A 18 -7.58 10.75 13.60
N ASP A 19 -7.13 10.08 14.64
CA ASP A 19 -5.79 10.25 15.21
C ASP A 19 -4.71 9.69 14.27
N THR A 20 -3.95 10.57 13.62
CA THR A 20 -2.92 10.22 12.64
C THR A 20 -1.66 9.63 13.26
N GLU A 21 -1.42 9.79 14.57
CA GLU A 21 -0.25 9.21 15.25
C GLU A 21 -0.34 7.68 15.37
N LYS A 22 -1.54 7.12 15.10
CA LYS A 22 -1.76 5.67 15.04
C LYS A 22 -1.42 5.06 13.67
N PHE A 23 -0.97 5.88 12.72
CA PHE A 23 -0.68 5.45 11.35
C PHE A 23 0.80 5.56 11.06
N PHE A 24 1.31 4.57 10.33
CA PHE A 24 2.62 4.65 9.69
C PHE A 24 2.41 4.85 8.20
N PHE A 25 3.04 5.86 7.60
CA PHE A 25 2.90 6.16 6.19
C PHE A 25 4.13 5.75 5.40
N ILE A 26 3.91 5.02 4.31
CA ILE A 26 4.90 4.82 3.25
C ILE A 26 4.44 5.64 2.06
N ASP A 27 5.14 6.73 1.76
CA ASP A 27 4.80 7.69 0.70
C ASP A 27 5.71 7.46 -0.53
N ALA A 28 5.11 7.05 -1.64
CA ALA A 28 5.81 6.86 -2.91
C ALA A 28 5.59 7.99 -3.91
N VAL A 29 4.82 9.02 -3.54
CA VAL A 29 4.39 10.10 -4.43
C VAL A 29 5.20 11.37 -4.16
N SER A 30 5.38 11.69 -2.89
CA SER A 30 6.14 12.86 -2.48
C SER A 30 7.62 12.63 -2.68
N GLN A 31 8.33 13.62 -3.22
CA GLN A 31 9.79 13.66 -3.06
C GLN A 31 10.11 13.80 -1.57
N LYS A 32 11.24 13.21 -1.13
CA LYS A 32 11.69 13.30 0.25
C LYS A 32 11.84 14.78 0.64
N ILE A 33 10.83 15.31 1.31
CA ILE A 33 10.95 16.56 2.05
C ILE A 33 11.58 16.13 3.37
N GLU A 34 12.63 16.84 3.81
CA GLU A 34 13.11 16.67 5.19
C GLU A 34 11.93 16.91 6.13
N SER A 35 11.37 15.82 6.63
CA SER A 35 10.25 15.82 7.55
C SER A 35 10.73 15.05 8.76
N ASP A 36 10.78 15.71 9.90
CA ASP A 36 11.22 15.15 11.19
C ASP A 36 10.21 14.18 11.81
N LYS A 37 9.24 13.66 11.04
CA LYS A 37 8.20 12.78 11.55
C LYS A 37 8.66 11.31 11.55
N GLU A 38 8.71 10.72 12.75
CA GLU A 38 9.18 9.34 12.98
C GLU A 38 8.31 8.27 12.28
N HIS A 39 7.05 8.58 11.94
CA HIS A 39 6.08 7.63 11.38
C HIS A 39 5.85 7.74 9.87
N VAL A 40 6.77 8.41 9.12
CA VAL A 40 6.68 8.54 7.66
C VAL A 40 7.99 8.09 7.00
N LEU A 41 7.88 7.14 6.07
CA LEU A 41 8.98 6.73 5.20
C LEU A 41 8.64 7.09 3.75
N TYR A 42 9.63 7.66 3.07
CA TYR A 42 9.54 7.95 1.65
C TYR A 42 10.22 6.86 0.86
N VAL A 43 9.63 6.48 -0.27
CA VAL A 43 10.28 5.67 -1.29
C VAL A 43 10.50 6.50 -2.55
N SER A 44 11.53 6.18 -3.32
CA SER A 44 11.97 6.99 -4.47
C SER A 44 10.91 7.18 -5.55
N SER A 45 10.05 6.19 -5.77
CA SER A 45 8.92 6.27 -6.70
C SER A 45 7.94 5.11 -6.50
N PRO A 46 6.73 5.18 -7.08
CA PRO A 46 5.79 4.05 -7.08
C PRO A 46 6.32 2.82 -7.84
N ARG A 47 7.30 3.00 -8.74
CA ARG A 47 7.92 1.94 -9.54
C ARG A 47 9.00 1.18 -8.77
N ALA A 48 9.46 1.72 -7.64
CA ALA A 48 10.58 1.17 -6.88
C ALA A 48 10.14 -0.05 -6.02
N LEU A 49 9.69 -1.12 -6.68
CA LEU A 49 9.11 -2.31 -6.02
C LEU A 49 10.03 -2.94 -4.97
N THR A 50 11.33 -2.97 -5.23
CA THR A 50 12.32 -3.47 -4.26
C THR A 50 12.37 -2.59 -3.02
N GLU A 51 12.40 -1.27 -3.19
CA GLU A 51 12.42 -0.31 -2.09
C GLU A 51 11.12 -0.35 -1.29
N LEU A 52 9.96 -0.44 -1.97
CA LEU A 52 8.65 -0.66 -1.37
C LEU A 52 8.65 -1.94 -0.52
N SER A 53 9.14 -3.06 -1.08
CA SER A 53 9.21 -4.34 -0.36
C SER A 53 10.04 -4.22 0.92
N ILE A 54 11.24 -3.64 0.82
CA ILE A 54 12.14 -3.44 1.97
C ILE A 54 11.47 -2.55 3.02
N THR A 55 10.83 -1.47 2.59
CA THR A 55 10.21 -0.50 3.49
C THR A 55 8.99 -1.09 4.20
N ILE A 56 8.14 -1.82 3.48
CA ILE A 56 7.00 -2.54 4.07
C ILE A 56 7.48 -3.56 5.10
N ASN A 57 8.50 -4.36 4.76
CA ASN A 57 9.06 -5.35 5.71
C ASN A 57 9.59 -4.69 6.98
N LYS A 58 10.39 -3.62 6.85
CA LYS A 58 10.90 -2.86 8.00
C LYS A 58 9.80 -2.36 8.92
N VAL A 59 8.71 -1.84 8.34
CA VAL A 59 7.58 -1.31 9.11
C VAL A 59 6.81 -2.43 9.81
N LEU A 60 6.62 -3.56 9.15
CA LEU A 60 5.98 -4.73 9.75
C LEU A 60 6.82 -5.33 10.90
N GLU A 61 8.15 -5.33 10.78
CA GLU A 61 9.08 -5.84 11.81
C GLU A 61 9.05 -5.05 13.13
N ILE A 62 8.60 -3.78 13.12
CA ILE A 62 8.41 -2.97 14.34
C ILE A 62 7.31 -3.59 15.23
N GLY A 63 6.50 -4.52 14.70
CA GLY A 63 5.66 -5.43 15.49
C GLY A 63 4.34 -4.85 15.99
N SER A 64 4.01 -3.60 15.65
CA SER A 64 2.79 -2.90 16.06
C SER A 64 1.74 -2.75 14.95
N VAL A 65 2.05 -3.16 13.72
CA VAL A 65 1.16 -2.98 12.57
C VAL A 65 0.08 -4.07 12.54
N GLN A 66 -1.17 -3.66 12.73
CA GLN A 66 -2.31 -4.58 12.68
C GLN A 66 -2.90 -4.73 11.27
N VAL A 67 -2.86 -3.66 10.47
CA VAL A 67 -3.47 -3.58 9.15
C VAL A 67 -2.58 -2.78 8.21
N VAL A 68 -2.36 -3.30 7.00
CA VAL A 68 -1.73 -2.59 5.89
C VAL A 68 -2.81 -2.16 4.91
N VAL A 69 -2.82 -0.89 4.52
CA VAL A 69 -3.68 -0.37 3.45
C VAL A 69 -2.80 0.03 2.27
N PHE A 70 -3.01 -0.62 1.12
CA PHE A 70 -2.27 -0.39 -0.10
C PHE A 70 -3.16 0.33 -1.14
N ASP A 71 -2.82 1.58 -1.41
CA ASP A 71 -3.53 2.48 -2.35
C ASP A 71 -2.59 2.88 -3.49
N SER A 72 -2.77 2.40 -4.71
CA SER A 72 -3.68 1.34 -5.16
C SER A 72 -2.96 0.36 -6.11
N LEU A 73 -3.53 -0.83 -6.31
CA LEU A 73 -3.05 -1.78 -7.32
C LEU A 73 -3.15 -1.19 -8.73
N SER A 74 -4.24 -0.47 -9.03
CA SER A 74 -4.45 0.23 -10.29
C SER A 74 -3.32 1.21 -10.61
N THR A 75 -2.90 1.99 -9.62
CA THR A 75 -1.76 2.89 -9.78
C THR A 75 -0.50 2.13 -10.11
N LEU A 76 -0.27 0.97 -9.49
CA LEU A 76 0.93 0.18 -9.77
C LEU A 76 0.94 -0.39 -11.20
N LEU A 77 -0.22 -0.71 -11.77
CA LEU A 77 -0.36 -1.19 -13.15
C LEU A 77 -0.08 -0.12 -14.21
N VAL A 78 -0.23 1.17 -13.87
CA VAL A 78 0.19 2.27 -14.74
C VAL A 78 1.71 2.28 -14.91
N TYR A 79 2.43 1.80 -13.89
CA TYR A 79 3.88 1.82 -13.85
C TYR A 79 4.53 0.50 -14.26
N GLU A 80 3.96 -0.64 -13.90
CA GLU A 80 4.61 -1.94 -14.07
C GLU A 80 3.72 -2.93 -14.83
N GLY A 81 4.36 -3.87 -15.52
CA GLY A 81 3.65 -4.93 -16.23
C GLY A 81 2.88 -5.83 -15.25
N SER A 82 1.74 -6.37 -15.71
CA SER A 82 0.81 -7.15 -14.88
C SER A 82 1.48 -8.29 -14.11
N MET A 83 2.29 -9.12 -14.78
CA MET A 83 2.99 -10.24 -14.15
C MET A 83 3.98 -9.79 -13.07
N THR A 84 4.60 -8.62 -13.23
CA THR A 84 5.50 -8.04 -12.21
C THR A 84 4.69 -7.61 -10.99
N VAL A 85 3.55 -6.97 -11.20
CA VAL A 85 2.61 -6.57 -10.13
C VAL A 85 2.09 -7.78 -9.36
N ILE A 86 1.64 -8.84 -10.05
CA ILE A 86 1.16 -10.08 -9.40
C ILE A 86 2.22 -10.65 -8.46
N LYS A 87 3.46 -10.83 -8.96
CA LYS A 87 4.55 -11.40 -8.17
C LYS A 87 4.88 -10.54 -6.94
N PHE A 88 4.91 -9.23 -7.12
CA PHE A 88 5.15 -8.29 -6.03
C PHE A 88 4.04 -8.38 -4.97
N VAL A 89 2.78 -8.26 -5.37
CA VAL A 89 1.64 -8.28 -4.46
C VAL A 89 1.55 -9.63 -3.72
N HIS A 90 1.75 -10.75 -4.43
CA HIS A 90 1.79 -12.08 -3.81
C HIS A 90 2.89 -12.20 -2.74
N SER A 91 4.08 -11.66 -3.01
CA SER A 91 5.18 -11.60 -2.03
C SER A 91 4.78 -10.78 -0.79
N ILE A 92 4.19 -9.60 -0.99
CA ILE A 92 3.76 -8.73 0.11
C ILE A 92 2.63 -9.36 0.93
N ILE A 93 1.63 -9.99 0.30
CA ILE A 93 0.58 -10.74 0.99
C ILE A 93 1.19 -11.83 1.87
N SER A 94 2.17 -12.57 1.34
CA SER A 94 2.85 -13.64 2.07
C SER A 94 3.59 -13.09 3.31
N THR A 95 4.31 -11.97 3.17
CA THR A 95 4.96 -11.31 4.32
C THR A 95 3.93 -10.85 5.36
N ILE A 96 2.88 -10.16 4.95
CA ILE A 96 1.85 -9.63 5.87
C ILE A 96 1.20 -10.76 6.66
N ARG A 97 0.86 -11.87 6.00
CA ARG A 97 0.32 -13.08 6.65
C ARG A 97 1.30 -13.68 7.66
N ASN A 98 2.58 -13.79 7.31
CA ASN A 98 3.62 -14.28 8.23
C ASN A 98 3.76 -13.41 9.49
N MET A 99 3.56 -12.10 9.33
CA MET A 99 3.57 -11.12 10.43
C MET A 99 2.23 -11.05 11.19
N LYS A 100 1.25 -11.89 10.85
CA LYS A 100 -0.09 -11.94 11.45
C LYS A 100 -0.86 -10.61 11.39
N ALA A 101 -0.54 -9.78 10.40
CA ALA A 101 -1.26 -8.56 10.10
C ALA A 101 -2.31 -8.81 9.00
N LYS A 102 -3.28 -7.90 8.88
CA LYS A 102 -4.27 -7.91 7.80
C LYS A 102 -3.85 -6.96 6.68
N ALA A 103 -4.37 -7.15 5.48
CA ALA A 103 -4.13 -6.23 4.37
C ALA A 103 -5.44 -5.86 3.67
N VAL A 104 -5.52 -4.62 3.19
CA VAL A 104 -6.53 -4.15 2.24
C VAL A 104 -5.80 -3.60 1.04
N PHE A 105 -6.08 -4.17 -0.13
CA PHE A 105 -5.59 -3.68 -1.41
C PHE A 105 -6.74 -3.04 -2.15
N THR A 106 -6.57 -1.80 -2.58
CA THR A 106 -7.59 -1.09 -3.35
C THR A 106 -7.27 -1.15 -4.85
N CYS A 107 -8.31 -1.20 -5.67
CA CYS A 107 -8.21 -1.10 -7.12
C CYS A 107 -9.47 -0.41 -7.68
N LEU A 108 -9.35 0.16 -8.87
CA LEU A 108 -10.48 0.72 -9.61
C LEU A 108 -11.34 -0.42 -10.17
N LYS A 109 -12.67 -0.21 -10.16
CA LYS A 109 -13.64 -1.19 -10.64
C LYS A 109 -13.39 -1.64 -12.07
N GLU A 110 -12.95 -0.72 -12.93
CA GLU A 110 -12.63 -0.99 -14.33
C GLU A 110 -11.49 -2.01 -14.48
N ASP A 111 -10.54 -1.99 -13.55
CA ASP A 111 -9.39 -2.91 -13.53
C ASP A 111 -9.75 -4.30 -12.99
N ILE A 112 -10.88 -4.46 -12.29
CA ILE A 112 -11.33 -5.76 -11.74
C ILE A 112 -11.49 -6.82 -12.83
N SER A 113 -11.88 -6.39 -14.03
CA SER A 113 -12.08 -7.30 -15.17
C SER A 113 -10.78 -7.82 -15.80
N SER A 114 -9.65 -7.18 -15.49
CA SER A 114 -8.34 -7.61 -15.96
C SER A 114 -7.98 -8.99 -15.40
N ASP A 115 -7.30 -9.80 -16.20
CA ASP A 115 -6.83 -11.12 -15.75
C ASP A 115 -5.92 -11.02 -14.52
N LEU A 116 -5.29 -9.86 -14.33
CA LEU A 116 -4.51 -9.56 -13.14
C LEU A 116 -5.35 -9.53 -11.86
N ILE A 117 -6.49 -8.85 -11.82
CA ILE A 117 -7.29 -8.82 -10.60
C ILE A 117 -7.91 -10.20 -10.34
N LYS A 118 -8.22 -10.98 -11.38
CA LYS A 118 -8.61 -12.39 -11.21
C LYS A 118 -7.52 -13.22 -10.53
N ASP A 119 -6.27 -13.08 -10.98
CA ASP A 119 -5.12 -13.75 -10.36
C ASP A 119 -4.91 -13.27 -8.93
N LEU A 120 -5.03 -11.96 -8.67
CA LEU A 120 -4.89 -11.39 -7.33
C LEU A 120 -6.01 -11.81 -6.37
N ASN A 121 -7.24 -11.98 -6.88
CA ASN A 121 -8.37 -12.50 -6.12
C ASN A 121 -8.13 -13.94 -5.63
N MET A 122 -7.28 -14.73 -6.30
CA MET A 122 -6.91 -16.05 -5.79
C MET A 122 -6.08 -16.00 -4.51
N PHE A 123 -5.45 -14.85 -4.19
CA PHE A 123 -4.64 -14.66 -2.98
C PHE A 123 -5.37 -13.88 -1.88
N ALA A 124 -6.46 -13.18 -2.23
CA ALA A 124 -7.29 -12.43 -1.32
C ALA A 124 -8.23 -13.36 -0.55
N ASP A 125 -8.49 -13.04 0.72
CA ASP A 125 -9.50 -13.76 1.52
C ASP A 125 -10.92 -13.35 1.10
N ASP A 126 -11.13 -12.07 0.79
CA ASP A 126 -12.41 -11.49 0.41
C ASP A 126 -12.22 -10.41 -0.66
N LEU A 127 -13.22 -10.24 -1.54
CA LEU A 127 -13.35 -9.12 -2.46
C LEU A 127 -14.58 -8.28 -2.07
N ILE A 128 -14.37 -7.00 -1.79
CA ILE A 128 -15.43 -6.06 -1.41
C ILE A 128 -15.55 -5.00 -2.51
N GLU A 129 -16.74 -4.89 -3.10
CA GLU A 129 -17.09 -3.82 -4.03
C GLU A 129 -17.75 -2.68 -3.26
N LEU A 130 -17.27 -1.45 -3.47
CA LEU A 130 -17.80 -0.24 -2.83
C LEU A 130 -18.57 0.56 -3.89
N GLU A 131 -19.80 0.97 -3.55
CA GLU A 131 -20.68 1.83 -4.37
C GLU A 131 -20.39 3.32 -4.21
#